data_AF-A0A7V9HJ78-F1
#
_entry.id   AF-A0A7V9HJ78-F1
#
_cell.length_a   1.000
_cell.length_b   1.000
_cell.length_c   1.000
_cell.angle_alpha   90.00
_cell.angle_beta   90.00
_cell.angle_gamma   90.00
#
_symmetry.space_group_name_H-M   'P 1'
#
loop_
_entity.id
_entity.type
_entity.pdbx_description
1 polymer ?
#
loop_
_entity_poly.entity_id
_entity_poly.type
_entity_poly.pdbx_seq_one_letter_code
_entity_poly.pdbx_strand_id
1 'polypeptide(L)' 'MALPGFRVPQKGVVLRALDIYTRTKLDFGDAVIVASMEAAGASVLYTYDRHLDRVPGIRRTDPGQDASGANGARP' A
#
# COMPACT_ATOMS: atom_id res chain seq x y z
N MET A 1 20.87 -18.33 -2.41
CA MET A 1 20.60 -18.62 -0.99
C MET A 1 19.09 -18.77 -0.80
N ALA A 2 18.64 -19.86 -0.17
CA ALA A 2 17.25 -20.07 0.22
C ALA A 2 17.25 -20.58 1.65
N LEU A 3 16.42 -20.00 2.52
CA LEU A 3 16.22 -20.52 3.88
C LEU A 3 15.18 -21.65 3.80
N PRO A 4 15.54 -22.89 4.18
CA PRO A 4 14.59 -24.00 4.19
C PRO A 4 13.37 -23.65 5.05
N GLY A 5 12.17 -23.78 4.49
CA GLY A 5 10.91 -23.44 5.18
C GLY A 5 10.47 -21.97 5.08
N PHE A 6 11.33 -21.05 4.62
CA PHE A 6 10.94 -19.65 4.42
C PHE A 6 10.30 -19.47 3.04
N ARG A 7 8.97 -19.27 3.02
CA ARG A 7 8.21 -19.03 1.79
C ARG A 7 7.79 -17.56 1.72
N VAL A 8 8.03 -16.94 0.58
CA VAL A 8 7.54 -15.59 0.26
C VAL A 8 6.53 -15.72 -0.88
N PRO A 9 5.22 -15.68 -0.58
CA PRO A 9 4.18 -15.95 -1.58
C PRO A 9 4.23 -15.00 -2.78
N GLN A 10 4.58 -13.73 -2.54
CA GLN A 10 4.68 -12.69 -3.56
C GLN A 10 6.11 -12.15 -3.65
N LYS A 11 7.05 -13.03 -4.03
CA LYS A 11 8.48 -12.67 -4.13
C LYS A 11 8.71 -11.42 -5.00
N GLY A 12 7.96 -11.25 -6.09
CA GLY A 12 8.07 -10.06 -6.95
C GLY A 12 7.74 -8.76 -6.22
N VAL A 13 6.67 -8.74 -5.42
CA VAL A 13 6.27 -7.59 -4.60
C VAL A 13 7.37 -7.27 -3.58
N VAL A 14 7.93 -8.28 -2.92
CA VAL A 14 8.99 -8.06 -1.92
C VAL A 14 10.27 -7.51 -2.56
N LEU A 15 10.67 -8.02 -3.73
CA LEU A 15 11.82 -7.48 -4.46
C LEU A 15 11.58 -6.04 -4.93
N ARG A 16 10.36 -5.73 -5.37
CA ARG A 16 9.97 -4.37 -5.74
C ARG A 16 9.95 -3.43 -4.54
N ALA A 17 9.45 -3.89 -3.40
CA ALA A 17 9.48 -3.14 -2.15
C ALA A 17 10.92 -2.84 -1.70
N LEU A 18 11.85 -3.79 -1.85
CA LEU A 18 13.27 -3.56 -1.57
C LEU A 18 13.86 -2.47 -2.49
N ASP A 19 13.54 -2.51 -3.79
CA ASP A 19 13.97 -1.46 -4.73
C ASP A 19 13.44 -0.07 -4.31
N ILE A 20 12.15 0.03 -3.98
CA ILE A 20 11.52 1.28 -3.50
C ILE A 20 12.17 1.75 -2.20
N TYR A 21 12.36 0.85 -1.24
CA TYR A 21 12.97 1.14 0.06
C TYR A 21 14.38 1.72 -0.09
N THR A 22 15.19 1.18 -1.01
CA THR A 22 16.55 1.69 -1.24
C THR A 22 16.61 3.06 -1.92
N ARG A 23 15.57 3.45 -2.67
CA ARG A 23 15.52 4.69 -3.45
C ARG A 23 14.76 5.82 -2.77
N THR A 24 14.04 5.53 -1.69
CA THR A 24 13.14 6.47 -1.02
C THR A 24 13.44 6.53 0.48
N LYS A 25 12.77 7.46 1.19
CA LYS A 25 12.79 7.52 2.66
C LYS A 25 11.59 6.82 3.30
N LEU A 26 10.90 5.96 2.54
CA LEU A 26 9.81 5.15 3.06
C LEU A 26 10.40 4.08 3.98
N ASP A 27 9.67 3.73 5.03
CA ASP A 27 10.01 2.49 5.73
C ASP A 27 9.66 1.29 4.84
N PHE A 28 10.15 0.11 5.23
CA PHE A 28 9.94 -1.07 4.43
C PHE A 28 8.46 -1.50 4.35
N GLY A 29 7.67 -1.20 5.38
CA GLY A 29 6.23 -1.50 5.40
C GLY A 29 5.47 -0.67 4.37
N ASP A 30 5.70 0.65 4.36
CA ASP A 30 5.22 1.56 3.33
C ASP A 30 5.65 1.09 1.94
N ALA A 31 6.92 0.73 1.76
CA ALA A 31 7.43 0.26 0.47
C ALA A 31 6.73 -1.03 -0.02
N VAL A 32 6.38 -1.94 0.89
CA VAL A 32 5.59 -3.14 0.57
C VAL A 32 4.17 -2.77 0.13
N ILE A 33 3.53 -1.80 0.78
CA ILE A 33 2.21 -1.30 0.39
C ILE A 33 2.27 -0.72 -1.02
N VAL A 34 3.23 0.16 -1.31
CA VAL A 34 3.42 0.75 -2.64
C VAL A 34 3.62 -0.33 -3.70
N ALA A 35 4.53 -1.28 -3.47
CA ALA A 35 4.79 -2.38 -4.40
C ALA A 35 3.55 -3.25 -4.63
N SER A 36 2.75 -3.47 -3.58
CA SER A 36 1.50 -4.23 -3.67
C SER A 36 0.46 -3.48 -4.51
N MET A 37 0.36 -2.16 -4.34
CA MET A 37 -0.53 -1.32 -5.13
C MET A 37 -0.13 -1.25 -6.60
N GLU A 38 1.17 -1.11 -6.89
CA GLU A 38 1.71 -1.19 -8.25
C GLU A 38 1.35 -2.54 -8.90
N ALA A 39 1.56 -3.65 -8.19
CA ALA A 39 1.24 -4.99 -8.69
C ALA A 39 -0.27 -5.21 -8.91
N ALA A 40 -1.11 -4.56 -8.12
CA ALA A 40 -2.57 -4.59 -8.26
C ALA A 40 -3.12 -3.60 -9.30
N GLY A 41 -2.28 -2.68 -9.81
CA GLY A 41 -2.74 -1.56 -10.66
C GLY A 41 -3.66 -0.59 -9.92
N ALA A 42 -3.58 -0.54 -8.59
CA ALA A 42 -4.44 0.29 -7.75
C ALA A 42 -3.79 1.65 -7.49
N SER A 43 -4.57 2.72 -7.57
CA SER A 43 -4.13 4.09 -7.25
C SER A 43 -4.77 4.66 -5.98
N VAL A 44 -5.74 3.95 -5.39
CA VAL A 44 -6.46 4.39 -4.19
C VAL A 44 -6.17 3.42 -3.05
N LEU A 45 -5.75 3.96 -1.91
CA LEU A 45 -5.46 3.20 -0.71
C LEU A 45 -6.36 3.63 0.43
N TYR A 46 -7.16 2.71 0.93
CA TYR A 46 -7.96 2.94 2.12
C TYR A 46 -7.12 2.64 3.36
N THR A 47 -6.74 3.68 4.09
CA THR A 47 -5.94 3.54 5.31
C THR A 47 -6.06 4.77 6.21
N TYR A 48 -6.02 4.53 7.51
CA TYR A 48 -5.92 5.57 8.54
C TYR A 48 -4.49 6.10 8.70
N ASP A 49 -3.50 5.41 8.13
CA ASP A 49 -2.09 5.81 8.23
C ASP A 49 -1.78 6.97 7.29
N ARG A 50 -1.52 8.14 7.88
CA ARG A 50 -1.19 9.38 7.17
C ARG A 50 0.24 9.40 6.62
N HIS A 51 1.10 8.47 7.03
CA HIS A 51 2.47 8.39 6.50
C HIS A 51 2.48 8.11 5.00
N LEU A 52 1.42 7.50 4.47
CA LEU A 52 1.29 7.16 3.05
C LEU A 52 0.83 8.35 2.18
N ASP A 53 0.45 9.48 2.78
CA ASP A 53 0.15 10.72 2.04
C ASP A 53 1.37 11.27 1.29
N ARG A 54 2.59 10.87 1.69
CA ARG A 54 3.84 11.29 1.05
C ARG A 54 4.20 10.48 -0.19
N VAL A 55 3.45 9.41 -0.52
CA VAL A 55 3.77 8.56 -1.66
C VAL A 55 3.15 9.13 -2.94
N PRO A 56 3.97 9.53 -3.93
CA PRO A 56 3.44 10.04 -5.19
C PRO A 56 2.72 8.95 -5.97
N GLY A 57 1.58 9.28 -6.58
CA GLY A 57 0.78 8.36 -7.39
C GLY A 57 -0.21 7.49 -6.62
N ILE A 58 -0.20 7.54 -5.28
CA ILE A 58 -1.17 6.88 -4.43
C ILE A 58 -2.08 7.94 -3.79
N ARG A 59 -3.39 7.78 -3.95
CA ARG A 59 -4.39 8.58 -3.26
C ARG A 59 -4.84 7.82 -2.01
N ARG A 60 -4.43 8.30 -0.84
CA ARG A 60 -4.99 7.82 0.42
C ARG A 60 -6.45 8.25 0.54
N THR A 61 -7.30 7.35 1.04
CA THR A 61 -8.67 7.65 1.45
C THR A 61 -8.84 7.16 2.89
N ASP A 62 -9.31 8.06 3.75
CA ASP A 62 -9.62 7.71 5.13
C ASP A 62 -11.00 7.04 5.18
N PRO A 63 -11.13 5.78 5.65
CA PRO A 63 -12.40 5.08 5.74
C PRO A 63 -13.39 5.68 6.76
N GLY A 64 -12.99 6.69 7.54
CA GLY A 64 -13.90 7.49 8.37
C GLY A 64 -14.46 8.72 7.65
N GLN A 65 -13.82 9.16 6.55
CA GLN A 65 -14.22 10.35 5.80
C GLN A 65 -15.18 10.02 4.65
N ASP A 66 -15.05 8.84 4.05
CA ASP A 66 -15.96 8.32 3.01
C ASP A 66 -17.35 7.94 3.56
N ALA A 67 -17.45 7.52 4.83
CA ALA A 67 -18.71 7.26 5.52
C ALA A 67 -19.63 8.49 5.64
N SER A 68 -19.10 9.72 5.51
CA SER A 68 -19.92 10.94 5.49
C SER A 68 -20.61 11.20 4.14
N GLY A 69 -20.28 10.44 3.08
CA GLY A 69 -20.89 10.56 1.75
C GLY A 69 -22.06 9.60 1.49
N ALA A 70 -22.39 8.71 2.42
CA ALA A 70 -23.42 7.68 2.26
C ALA A 70 -24.76 8.02 2.93
N ASN A 71 -25.09 9.31 3.12
CA ASN A 71 -26.45 9.71 3.52
C ASN A 71 -27.32 9.96 2.29
N GLY A 72 -27.78 8.89 1.65
CA GLY A 72 -28.59 9.01 0.44
C GLY A 72 -29.20 7.70 -0.06
N ALA A 73 -29.72 6.86 0.85
CA ALA A 73 -30.81 5.92 0.57
C ALA A 73 -31.09 5.05 1.80
N ARG A 74 -32.13 5.38 2.55
CA ARG A 74 -32.90 4.40 3.32
C ARG A 74 -34.33 4.42 2.79
N PRO A 75 -34.89 3.29 2.31
CA PRO A 75 -36.33 3.13 2.29
C PRO A 75 -36.88 3.02 3.71
#